data_AF-A0A2V5LZI4-F1
#
_entry.id   AF-A0A2V5LZI4-F1
#
_cell.length_a   1.000
_cell.length_b   1.000
_cell.length_c   1.000
_cell.angle_alpha   90.00
_cell.angle_beta   90.00
_cell.angle_gamma   90.00
#
_symmetry.space_group_name_H-M   'P 1'
#
loop_
_entity.id
_entity.type
_entity.pdbx_description
1 polymer ?
#
loop_
_entity_poly.entity_id
_entity_poly.type
_entity_poly.pdbx_seq_one_letter_code
_entity_poly.pdbx_strand_id
1 'polypeptide(L)'
;MVEFVFLAVLLMVPVAYLILTVGQLQGGAYAVVGAADQAAKVYVLQPDAGAARQAAETAVAMAVTDMGFDAASASLTITCDGGCLTPGTIVRARVTLNVELPLVGGIPGARQSAATVESSATQKVGRFK
;
A
#
# COMPACT_ATOMS: atom_id res chain seq x y z
N MET A 1 44.58 -8.27 11.84
CA MET A 1 43.55 -8.69 10.88
C MET A 1 42.16 -8.79 11.52
N VAL A 2 42.02 -9.36 12.72
CA VAL A 2 40.72 -9.46 13.43
C VAL A 2 40.04 -8.10 13.66
N GLU A 3 40.80 -7.05 13.97
CA GLU A 3 40.26 -5.70 14.19
C GLU A 3 39.55 -5.10 12.96
N PHE A 4 40.11 -5.29 11.77
CA PHE A 4 39.49 -4.83 10.52
C PHE A 4 38.22 -5.62 10.19
N VAL A 5 38.25 -6.94 10.38
CA VAL A 5 37.08 -7.80 10.17
C VAL A 5 35.97 -7.42 11.16
N PHE A 6 36.32 -7.16 12.42
CA PHE A 6 35.37 -6.72 13.44
C PHE A 6 34.72 -5.39 13.04
N LEU A 7 35.51 -4.38 12.65
CA LEU A 7 34.99 -3.08 12.23
C LEU A 7 34.14 -3.17 10.95
N ALA A 8 34.55 -4.01 9.99
CA ALA A 8 33.79 -4.25 8.78
C ALA A 8 32.41 -4.88 9.09
N VAL A 9 32.36 -5.92 9.93
CA VAL A 9 31.10 -6.55 10.34
C VAL A 9 30.23 -5.58 11.16
N LEU A 10 30.84 -4.84 12.08
CA LEU A 10 30.16 -3.84 12.91
C LEU A 10 29.46 -2.76 12.08
N LEU A 11 30.06 -2.36 10.94
CA LEU A 11 29.43 -1.42 10.01
C LEU A 11 28.48 -2.10 9.01
N MET A 12 28.78 -3.33 8.58
CA MET A 12 27.97 -4.06 7.60
C MET A 12 26.56 -4.33 8.13
N VAL A 13 26.44 -4.76 9.39
CA VAL A 13 25.14 -5.10 10.00
C VAL A 13 24.14 -3.93 9.97
N PRO A 14 24.45 -2.72 10.49
CA PRO A 14 23.51 -1.60 10.47
C PRO A 14 23.24 -1.11 9.04
N VAL A 15 24.24 -1.14 8.15
CA VAL A 15 24.04 -0.75 6.74
C VAL A 15 23.09 -1.72 6.03
N ALA A 16 23.26 -3.02 6.21
CA ALA A 16 22.35 -4.02 5.66
C ALA A 16 20.92 -3.83 6.19
N TYR A 17 20.77 -3.56 7.49
CA TYR A 17 19.47 -3.28 8.09
C TYR A 17 18.79 -2.03 7.48
N LEU A 18 19.55 -0.96 7.25
CA LEU A 18 19.04 0.24 6.58
C LEU A 18 18.61 -0.03 5.14
N ILE A 19 19.41 -0.80 4.38
CA ILE A 19 19.07 -1.18 3.01
C ILE A 19 17.75 -1.96 2.97
N LEU A 20 17.57 -2.94 3.86
CA LEU A 20 16.33 -3.71 3.95
C LEU A 20 15.13 -2.82 4.30
N THR A 21 15.31 -1.91 5.27
CA THR A 21 14.24 -1.00 5.71
C THR A 21 13.82 -0.06 4.58
N VAL A 22 14.78 0.54 3.88
CA VAL A 22 14.51 1.42 2.75
C VAL A 22 13.88 0.66 1.59
N GLY A 23 14.31 -0.58 1.32
CA GLY A 23 13.69 -1.45 0.31
C GLY A 23 12.22 -1.73 0.59
N GLN A 24 11.87 -2.03 1.85
CA GLN A 24 10.48 -2.20 2.29
C GLN A 24 9.66 -0.92 2.09
N LEU A 25 10.20 0.25 2.44
CA LEU A 25 9.51 1.52 2.24
C LEU A 25 9.25 1.83 0.77
N GLN A 26 10.23 1.55 -0.10
CA GLN A 26 10.07 1.70 -1.54
C GLN A 26 9.01 0.73 -2.09
N GLY A 27 9.06 -0.55 -1.70
CA GLY A 27 8.05 -1.53 -2.05
C GLY A 27 6.64 -1.10 -1.62
N GLY A 28 6.51 -0.59 -0.40
CA GLY A 28 5.24 -0.08 0.13
C GLY A 28 4.72 1.13 -0.67
N ALA A 29 5.60 2.05 -1.06
CA ALA A 29 5.23 3.21 -1.88
C ALA A 29 4.69 2.78 -3.26
N TYR A 30 5.33 1.81 -3.91
CA TYR A 30 4.84 1.25 -5.18
C TYR A 30 3.53 0.48 -5.01
N ALA A 31 3.39 -0.26 -3.90
CA ALA A 31 2.17 -0.99 -3.56
C ALA A 31 0.97 -0.04 -3.45
N VAL A 32 1.08 1.05 -2.68
CA VAL A 32 -0.04 1.99 -2.50
C VAL A 32 -0.39 2.75 -3.77
N VAL A 33 0.59 3.06 -4.63
CA VAL A 33 0.34 3.69 -5.94
C VAL A 33 -0.46 2.76 -6.85
N GLY A 34 -0.02 1.50 -7.00
CA GLY A 34 -0.72 0.51 -7.81
C GLY A 34 -2.11 0.20 -7.24
N ALA A 35 -2.21 0.00 -5.93
CA ALA A 35 -3.46 -0.27 -5.23
C ALA A 35 -4.48 0.87 -5.41
N ALA A 36 -4.07 2.13 -5.26
CA ALA A 36 -4.97 3.26 -5.43
C ALA A 36 -5.50 3.37 -6.87
N ASP A 37 -4.61 3.23 -7.86
CA ASP A 37 -4.96 3.27 -9.27
C ASP A 37 -5.93 2.15 -9.66
N GLN A 38 -5.65 0.91 -9.25
CA GLN A 38 -6.52 -0.23 -9.52
C GLN A 38 -7.85 -0.11 -8.79
N ALA A 39 -7.85 0.28 -7.52
CA ALA A 39 -9.07 0.52 -6.74
C ALA A 39 -9.98 1.53 -7.43
N ALA A 40 -9.46 2.67 -7.87
CA ALA A 40 -10.25 3.69 -8.56
C ALA A 40 -10.85 3.18 -9.88
N LYS A 41 -10.07 2.42 -10.66
CA LYS A 41 -10.51 1.83 -11.94
C LYS A 41 -11.61 0.78 -11.76
N VAL A 42 -11.42 -0.18 -10.86
CA VAL A 42 -12.42 -1.25 -10.66
C VAL A 42 -13.68 -0.72 -10.01
N TYR A 43 -13.57 0.30 -9.14
CA TYR A 43 -14.71 0.89 -8.46
C TYR A 43 -15.75 1.44 -9.45
N VAL A 44 -15.31 2.21 -10.47
CA VAL A 44 -16.23 2.83 -11.44
C VAL A 44 -16.82 1.85 -12.45
N LEU A 45 -16.31 0.61 -12.52
CA LEU A 45 -16.83 -0.43 -13.42
C LEU A 45 -18.01 -1.20 -12.81
N GLN A 46 -18.18 -1.12 -11.49
CA GLN A 46 -19.21 -1.87 -10.78
C GLN A 46 -20.60 -1.20 -10.89
N PRO A 47 -21.68 -1.99 -10.83
CA PRO A 47 -23.04 -1.48 -11.02
C PRO A 47 -23.60 -0.73 -9.81
N ASP A 48 -23.13 -1.04 -8.60
CA ASP A 48 -23.59 -0.46 -7.35
C ASP A 48 -22.44 -0.22 -6.36
N ALA A 49 -22.68 0.61 -5.35
CA ALA A 49 -21.64 1.06 -4.44
C ALA A 49 -21.09 -0.06 -3.54
N GLY A 50 -21.90 -1.07 -3.21
CA GLY A 50 -21.47 -2.20 -2.39
C GLY A 50 -20.50 -3.08 -3.16
N ALA A 51 -20.89 -3.48 -4.38
CA ALA A 51 -20.02 -4.22 -5.29
C ALA A 51 -18.75 -3.43 -5.65
N ALA A 52 -18.88 -2.11 -5.89
CA ALA A 52 -17.76 -1.22 -6.16
C ALA A 52 -16.75 -1.20 -5.02
N ARG A 53 -17.23 -1.06 -3.78
CA ARG A 53 -16.39 -1.04 -2.58
C ARG A 53 -15.69 -2.38 -2.39
N GLN A 54 -16.40 -3.49 -2.49
CA GLN A 54 -15.83 -4.83 -2.32
C GLN A 54 -14.78 -5.15 -3.40
N ALA A 55 -15.05 -4.80 -4.67
CA ALA A 55 -14.10 -4.97 -5.76
C ALA A 55 -12.83 -4.14 -5.55
N ALA A 56 -12.99 -2.88 -5.10
CA ALA A 56 -11.86 -2.01 -4.81
C ALA A 56 -11.03 -2.49 -3.62
N GLU A 57 -11.66 -2.98 -2.54
CA GLU A 57 -10.95 -3.56 -1.39
C GLU A 57 -10.19 -4.83 -1.78
N THR A 58 -10.78 -5.67 -2.64
CA THR A 58 -10.12 -6.85 -3.20
C THR A 58 -8.90 -6.47 -4.04
N ALA A 59 -9.03 -5.44 -4.89
CA ALA A 59 -7.92 -4.94 -5.70
C ALA A 59 -6.78 -4.38 -4.85
N VAL A 60 -7.10 -3.67 -3.75
CA VAL A 60 -6.10 -3.19 -2.79
C VAL A 60 -5.40 -4.38 -2.13
N ALA A 61 -6.15 -5.36 -1.63
CA ALA A 61 -5.59 -6.54 -0.98
C ALA A 61 -4.62 -7.31 -1.90
N MET A 62 -4.99 -7.49 -3.17
CA MET A 62 -4.11 -8.12 -4.18
C MET A 62 -2.84 -7.30 -4.41
N ALA A 63 -2.98 -6.00 -4.69
CA ALA A 63 -1.84 -5.14 -5.03
C ALA A 63 -0.82 -5.00 -3.88
N VAL A 64 -1.27 -4.98 -2.61
CA VAL A 64 -0.35 -4.93 -1.47
C VAL A 64 0.29 -6.30 -1.19
N THR A 65 -0.46 -7.39 -1.37
CA THR A 65 0.06 -8.76 -1.19
C THR A 65 1.13 -9.10 -2.25
N ASP A 66 0.97 -8.61 -3.48
CA ASP A 66 1.95 -8.78 -4.57
C ASP A 66 3.32 -8.16 -4.22
N MET A 67 3.33 -7.14 -3.36
CA MET A 67 4.55 -6.50 -2.85
C MET A 67 5.03 -7.09 -1.50
N GLY A 68 4.40 -8.17 -1.03
CA GLY A 68 4.79 -8.88 0.18
C GLY A 68 4.22 -8.31 1.49
N PHE A 69 3.21 -7.45 1.43
CA PHE A 69 2.54 -6.89 2.62
C PHE A 69 1.27 -7.66 2.98
N ASP A 70 0.95 -7.71 4.27
CA ASP A 70 -0.34 -8.21 4.74
C ASP A 70 -1.46 -7.25 4.32
N ALA A 71 -2.53 -7.76 3.72
CA ALA A 71 -3.71 -6.98 3.37
C ALA A 71 -4.31 -6.23 4.57
N ALA A 72 -4.20 -6.78 5.79
CA ALA A 72 -4.69 -6.13 7.01
C ALA A 72 -3.89 -4.86 7.40
N SER A 73 -2.68 -4.68 6.85
CA SER A 73 -1.85 -3.49 7.07
C SER A 73 -2.24 -2.31 6.17
N ALA A 74 -3.12 -2.55 5.19
CA ALA A 74 -3.61 -1.56 4.23
C ALA A 74 -5.02 -1.08 4.56
N SER A 75 -5.34 0.17 4.22
CA SER A 75 -6.68 0.74 4.35
C SER A 75 -7.07 1.50 3.09
N LEU A 76 -8.35 1.41 2.69
CA LEU A 76 -8.91 2.09 1.53
C LEU A 76 -9.94 3.13 1.95
N THR A 77 -9.78 4.36 1.49
CA THR A 77 -10.78 5.43 1.61
C THR A 77 -11.25 5.85 0.22
N ILE A 78 -12.57 5.85 -0.01
CA ILE A 78 -13.19 6.33 -1.24
C ILE A 78 -13.86 7.68 -0.94
N THR A 79 -13.57 8.69 -1.76
CA THR A 79 -14.23 10.00 -1.70
C THR A 79 -14.70 10.43 -3.09
N CYS A 80 -15.81 11.16 -3.17
CA CYS A 80 -16.45 11.53 -4.44
C CYS A 80 -16.94 12.97 -4.39
N ASP A 81 -16.94 13.67 -5.52
CA ASP A 81 -17.46 15.04 -5.67
C ASP A 81 -18.97 15.10 -5.96
N GLY A 82 -19.71 14.11 -5.46
CA GLY A 82 -21.13 13.90 -5.72
C GLY A 82 -21.52 12.43 -5.49
N GLY A 83 -22.42 11.89 -6.31
CA GLY A 83 -22.74 10.47 -6.28
C GLY A 83 -21.61 9.64 -6.88
N CYS A 84 -21.00 8.75 -6.10
CA CYS A 84 -19.79 7.99 -6.51
C CYS A 84 -19.94 7.12 -7.78
N LEU A 85 -21.16 6.82 -8.20
CA LEU A 85 -21.44 6.07 -9.44
C LEU A 85 -22.31 6.89 -10.40
N THR A 86 -22.43 8.20 -10.18
CA THR A 86 -23.16 9.10 -11.05
C THR A 86 -22.29 9.44 -12.26
N PRO A 87 -22.77 9.25 -13.49
CA PRO A 87 -22.04 9.59 -14.70
C PRO A 87 -21.44 11.00 -14.69
N GLY A 88 -20.14 11.11 -14.96
CA GLY A 88 -19.43 12.39 -15.01
C GLY A 88 -18.84 12.89 -13.68
N THR A 89 -19.12 12.24 -12.55
CA THR A 89 -18.46 12.52 -11.26
C THR A 89 -17.04 11.94 -11.21
N ILE A 90 -16.25 12.43 -10.25
CA ILE A 90 -14.88 11.97 -9.97
C ILE A 90 -14.88 11.17 -8.68
N VAL A 91 -14.41 9.93 -8.78
CA VAL A 91 -14.12 9.08 -7.62
C VAL A 91 -12.63 9.16 -7.32
N ARG A 92 -12.28 9.33 -6.05
CA ARG A 92 -10.90 9.29 -5.55
C ARG A 92 -10.73 8.12 -4.60
N ALA A 93 -9.82 7.21 -4.93
CA ALA A 93 -9.37 6.14 -4.05
C ALA A 93 -8.06 6.56 -3.38
N ARG A 94 -8.03 6.57 -2.05
CA ARG A 94 -6.81 6.75 -1.24
C ARG A 94 -6.50 5.45 -0.53
N VAL A 95 -5.28 4.98 -0.70
CA VAL A 95 -4.76 3.79 -0.03
C VAL A 95 -3.64 4.20 0.92
N THR A 96 -3.71 3.72 2.15
CA THR A 96 -2.66 3.89 3.17
C THR A 96 -2.13 2.52 3.54
N LEU A 97 -0.83 2.37 3.73
CA LEU A 97 -0.18 1.13 4.12
C LEU A 97 0.80 1.39 5.27
N ASN A 98 0.72 0.58 6.32
CA ASN A 98 1.71 0.58 7.39
C ASN A 98 2.84 -0.37 7.04
N VAL A 99 4.05 0.16 6.89
CA VAL A 99 5.25 -0.62 6.57
C VAL A 99 5.95 -0.99 7.88
N GLU A 100 6.01 -2.27 8.18
CA GLU A 100 6.69 -2.78 9.37
C GLU A 100 8.22 -2.77 9.21
N LEU A 101 8.92 -2.64 10.33
CA LEU A 101 10.38 -2.76 10.36
C LEU A 101 10.81 -4.19 9.96
N PRO A 102 11.92 -4.36 9.22
CA PRO A 102 12.41 -5.68 8.86
C PRO A 102 12.86 -6.47 10.10
N LEU A 103 12.66 -7.78 10.08
CA LEU A 103 13.09 -8.75 11.11
C LEU A 103 12.39 -8.65 12.48
N VAL A 104 11.47 -7.70 12.72
CA VAL A 104 10.71 -7.60 13.99
C VAL A 104 9.32 -8.25 13.96
N GLY A 105 8.72 -8.47 12.79
CA GLY A 105 7.36 -9.02 12.66
C GLY A 105 7.18 -10.46 13.18
N GLY A 106 8.27 -11.21 13.38
CA GLY A 106 8.23 -12.56 13.97
C GLY A 106 8.23 -12.58 15.50
N ILE A 107 8.35 -11.42 16.16
CA ILE A 107 8.41 -11.33 17.62
C ILE A 107 6.98 -11.16 18.17
N PRO A 108 6.44 -12.12 18.95
CA PRO A 108 5.10 -12.03 19.51
C PRO A 108 4.92 -10.73 20.31
N GLY A 109 3.93 -9.91 19.94
CA GLY A 109 3.61 -8.64 20.60
C GLY A 109 4.42 -7.42 20.13
N ALA A 110 5.42 -7.59 19.27
CA ALA A 110 6.13 -6.47 18.66
C ALA A 110 5.44 -6.04 17.36
N ARG A 111 4.66 -4.95 17.41
CA ARG A 111 4.12 -4.27 16.23
C ARG A 111 4.81 -2.92 16.08
N GLN A 112 5.96 -2.91 15.40
CA GLN A 112 6.71 -1.68 15.18
C GLN A 112 6.62 -1.25 13.71
N SER A 113 5.86 -0.17 13.49
CA SER A 113 5.78 0.49 12.19
C SER A 113 7.05 1.31 11.94
N ALA A 114 7.68 1.10 10.79
CA ALA A 114 8.77 1.94 10.31
C ALA A 114 8.24 3.28 9.80
N ALA A 115 7.18 3.23 8.99
CA ALA A 115 6.47 4.39 8.47
C ALA A 115 5.09 4.00 7.94
N THR A 116 4.25 5.00 7.71
CA THR A 116 3.02 4.87 6.91
C THR A 116 3.25 5.53 5.55
N VAL A 117 2.95 4.81 4.48
CA VAL A 117 2.98 5.31 3.11
C VAL A 117 1.56 5.42 2.56
N GLU A 118 1.30 6.42 1.74
CA GLU A 118 -0.03 6.63 1.17
C GLU A 118 0.03 7.08 -0.29
N SER A 119 -1.03 6.79 -1.03
CA SER A 119 -1.24 7.32 -2.37
C SER A 119 -2.72 7.49 -2.65
N SER A 120 -3.04 8.36 -3.62
CA SER A 120 -4.40 8.53 -4.10
C SER A 120 -4.48 8.60 -5.61
N ALA A 121 -5.49 7.95 -6.18
CA ALA A 121 -5.80 8.00 -7.60
C ALA A 121 -7.24 8.46 -7.82
N THR A 122 -7.49 9.10 -8.96
CA THR A 122 -8.83 9.59 -9.32
C THR A 122 -9.28 8.98 -10.64
N GLN A 123 -10.53 8.55 -10.70
CA GLN A 123 -11.16 8.02 -11.89
C GLN A 123 -12.51 8.70 -12.13
N LYS A 124 -12.75 9.10 -13.39
CA LYS A 124 -14.04 9.68 -13.80
C LYS A 124 -15.02 8.56 -14.12
N VAL A 125 -16.26 8.67 -13.64
CA VAL A 125 -17.33 7.73 -13.97
C VAL A 125 -17.74 7.92 -15.43
N GLY A 126 -17.65 6.84 -16.22
CA GLY A 126 -18.00 6.82 -17.63
C GLY A 126 -19.44 7.24 -17.90
N ARG A 127 -19.67 7.94 -19.01
CA ARG A 127 -21.01 8.42 -19.40
C ARG A 127 -21.83 7.40 -20.17
N PHE A 128 -21.19 6.35 -20.65
CA PHE A 128 -21.75 5.30 -21.48
C PHE A 128 -21.32 3.97 -20.87
N LYS A 129 -22.29 3.07 -20.68
CA LYS A 129 -22.07 1.70 -20.22
C LYS A 129 -22.39 0.75 -21.37
#